data_AF-A0A7V9J489-F1
#
_entry.id   AF-A0A7V9J489-F1
#
_cell.length_a   1.000
_cell.length_b   1.000
_cell.length_c   1.000
_cell.angle_alpha   90.00
_cell.angle_beta   90.00
_cell.angle_gamma   90.00
#
_symmetry.space_group_name_H-M   'P 1'
#
loop_
_entity.id
_entity.type
_entity.pdbx_description
1 polymer ?
#
loop_
_entity_poly.entity_id
_entity_poly.type
_entity_poly.pdbx_seq_one_letter_code
_entity_poly.pdbx_strand_id
1 'polypeptide(L)'
;MEADEHNLPKDAPLRSLFLADKADGAKPDWTFNMLLKHGVRSCLEYAKNSDLKRARSLSNPDLAPHLEFVDLGGHGYAKVRLSADEMRTEFVCIPRPITRSEKPDGGPIGYRVLPTAGAGLSI
;
A
#
# COMPACT_ATOMS: atom_id res chain seq x y z
N MET A 1 -0.07 6.57 10.06
CA MET A 1 -0.90 5.46 9.59
C MET A 1 -1.41 4.72 10.81
N GLU A 2 -2.54 4.04 10.73
CA GLU A 2 -3.15 3.33 11.87
C GLU A 2 -2.19 2.29 12.48
N ALA A 3 -1.39 1.62 11.65
CA ALA A 3 -0.34 0.70 12.12
C ALA A 3 0.74 1.35 13.01
N ASP A 4 0.94 2.67 12.94
CA ASP A 4 1.86 3.39 13.83
C ASP A 4 1.27 3.59 15.24
N GLU A 5 -0.05 3.45 15.41
CA GLU A 5 -0.76 3.73 16.66
C GLU A 5 -0.57 2.62 17.69
N HIS A 6 -0.08 1.45 17.26
CA HIS A 6 0.16 0.29 18.13
C HIS A 6 1.56 0.24 18.74
N ASN A 7 2.40 1.27 18.53
CA ASN A 7 3.73 1.40 19.16
C ASN A 7 4.56 0.11 19.14
N LEU A 8 4.70 -0.52 17.96
CA LEU A 8 5.51 -1.73 17.81
C LEU A 8 6.90 -1.51 18.46
N PRO A 9 7.41 -2.45 19.28
CA PRO A 9 8.70 -2.29 19.94
C PRO A 9 9.86 -2.14 18.93
N LYS A 10 10.93 -1.45 19.33
CA LYS A 10 12.12 -1.19 18.50
C LYS A 10 12.99 -2.44 18.30
N ASP A 11 12.97 -3.33 19.28
CA ASP A 11 13.67 -4.61 19.31
C ASP A 11 12.85 -5.78 18.74
N ALA A 12 11.62 -5.51 18.28
CA ALA A 12 10.80 -6.55 17.66
C ALA A 12 11.51 -7.13 16.42
N PRO A 13 11.70 -8.47 16.34
CA PRO A 13 12.56 -9.08 15.32
C PRO A 13 12.04 -8.89 13.89
N LEU A 14 10.72 -8.71 13.73
CA LEU A 14 10.07 -8.49 12.44
C LEU A 14 9.75 -7.02 12.17
N ARG A 15 10.25 -6.10 13.00
CA ARG A 15 9.93 -4.67 12.90
C ARG A 15 10.11 -4.12 11.50
N SER A 16 11.24 -4.42 10.86
CA SER A 16 11.59 -3.95 9.51
C SER A 16 10.63 -4.41 8.40
N LEU A 17 9.78 -5.41 8.67
CA LEU A 17 8.74 -5.85 7.74
C LEU A 17 7.50 -4.96 7.79
N PHE A 18 7.28 -4.27 8.91
CA PHE A 18 6.14 -3.39 9.14
C PHE A 18 6.52 -1.90 9.17
N LEU A 19 7.67 -1.57 9.75
CA LEU A 19 8.17 -0.21 10.00
C LEU A 19 9.68 -0.13 9.72
N ALA A 20 10.08 0.80 8.86
CA ALA A 20 11.45 1.23 8.68
C ALA A 20 11.71 2.48 9.53
N ASP A 21 12.55 2.35 10.56
CA ASP A 21 12.94 3.49 11.37
C ASP A 21 13.83 4.45 10.57
N LYS A 22 13.58 5.75 10.73
CA LYS A 22 14.42 6.79 10.14
C LYS A 22 15.54 7.17 11.10
N ALA A 23 16.61 7.73 10.54
CA ALA A 23 17.57 8.46 11.35
C ALA A 23 16.83 9.54 12.17
N ASP A 24 17.42 9.99 13.28
CA ASP A 24 16.93 11.13 14.07
C ASP A 24 15.63 10.87 14.88
N GLY A 25 15.16 9.63 14.95
CA GLY A 25 13.93 9.30 15.68
C GLY A 25 12.66 9.86 15.02
N ALA A 26 12.78 10.31 13.77
CA ALA A 26 11.63 10.70 12.97
C ALA A 26 10.64 9.54 12.80
N LYS A 27 9.41 9.89 12.44
CA LYS A 27 8.34 8.90 12.25
C LYS A 27 8.79 7.82 11.25
N PRO A 28 8.67 6.53 11.61
CA PRO A 28 9.07 5.45 10.72
C PRO A 28 8.24 5.46 9.44
N ASP A 29 8.84 4.98 8.35
CA ASP A 29 8.09 4.65 7.14
C ASP A 29 7.43 3.29 7.31
N TRP A 30 6.21 3.16 6.80
CA TRP A 30 5.50 1.89 6.85
C TRP A 30 5.82 1.03 5.61
N THR A 31 6.27 -0.19 5.85
CA THR A 31 6.84 -1.07 4.80
C THR A 31 5.93 -2.24 4.42
N PHE A 32 4.73 -2.35 5.00
CA PHE A 32 3.91 -3.55 4.79
C PHE A 32 3.39 -3.69 3.35
N ASN A 33 3.07 -2.58 2.67
CA ASN A 33 2.80 -2.60 1.22
C ASN A 33 4.02 -3.11 0.43
N MET A 34 5.24 -2.72 0.81
CA MET A 34 6.48 -3.20 0.18
C MET A 34 6.69 -4.69 0.45
N LEU A 35 6.35 -5.18 1.66
CA LEU A 35 6.44 -6.60 1.98
C LEU A 35 5.57 -7.42 1.02
N LEU A 36 4.31 -7.03 0.83
CA LEU A 36 3.38 -7.77 -0.03
C LEU A 36 3.73 -7.66 -1.52
N LYS A 37 4.26 -6.51 -1.96
CA LYS A 37 4.58 -6.27 -3.38
C LYS A 37 5.96 -6.72 -3.82
N HIS A 38 6.95 -6.65 -2.92
CA HIS A 38 8.36 -6.77 -3.27
C HIS A 38 9.11 -7.74 -2.35
N GLY A 39 8.51 -8.18 -1.25
CA GLY A 39 9.04 -9.20 -0.36
C GLY A 39 10.09 -8.76 0.64
N VAL A 40 10.47 -9.72 1.48
CA VAL A 40 11.29 -9.53 2.69
C VAL A 40 12.61 -8.83 2.40
N ARG A 41 13.33 -9.23 1.34
CA ARG A 41 14.64 -8.64 0.98
C ARG A 41 14.54 -7.15 0.68
N SER A 42 13.46 -6.73 0.02
CA SER A 42 13.19 -5.33 -0.28
C SER A 42 12.97 -4.52 1.00
N CYS A 43 12.18 -5.03 1.95
CA CYS A 43 11.96 -4.39 3.25
C CYS A 43 13.26 -4.22 4.04
N LEU A 44 14.08 -5.27 4.11
CA LEU A 44 15.36 -5.23 4.84
C LEU A 44 16.34 -4.23 4.22
N GLU A 45 16.42 -4.18 2.89
CA GLU A 45 17.29 -3.22 2.20
C GLU A 45 16.80 -1.77 2.38
N TYR A 46 15.48 -1.55 2.34
CA TYR A 46 14.89 -0.24 2.60
C TYR A 46 15.12 0.21 4.05
N ALA A 47 14.89 -0.67 5.03
CA ALA A 47 15.11 -0.35 6.44
C ALA A 47 16.59 -0.01 6.74
N LYS A 48 17.53 -0.60 6.00
CA LYS A 48 18.97 -0.36 6.17
C LYS A 48 19.47 0.92 5.50
N ASN A 49 18.98 1.23 4.30
CA ASN A 49 19.58 2.29 3.46
C ASN A 49 18.62 3.44 3.12
N SER A 50 17.33 3.30 3.45
CA SER A 50 16.26 4.24 3.08
C SER A 50 16.21 4.57 1.58
N ASP A 51 16.62 3.62 0.73
CA ASP A 51 16.68 3.77 -0.73
C ASP A 51 15.65 2.87 -1.42
N LEU A 52 14.59 3.47 -1.95
CA LEU A 52 13.51 2.77 -2.65
C LEU A 52 13.98 2.07 -3.92
N LYS A 53 14.96 2.63 -4.66
CA LYS A 53 15.44 2.01 -5.90
C LYS A 53 16.21 0.74 -5.59
N ARG A 54 17.09 0.79 -4.59
CA ARG A 54 17.83 -0.39 -4.12
C ARG A 54 16.90 -1.46 -3.57
N ALA A 55 15.94 -1.08 -2.72
CA ALA A 55 14.94 -2.00 -2.21
C ALA A 55 14.17 -2.71 -3.34
N ARG A 56 13.65 -1.95 -4.32
CA ARG A 56 12.91 -2.52 -5.47
C ARG A 56 13.76 -3.42 -6.36
N SER A 57 15.08 -3.21 -6.43
CA SER A 57 15.98 -4.10 -7.18
C SER A 57 16.05 -5.52 -6.60
N LEU A 58 15.66 -5.70 -5.33
CA LEU A 58 15.61 -6.98 -4.63
C LEU A 58 14.20 -7.60 -4.60
N SER A 59 13.28 -7.09 -5.43
CA SER A 59 11.89 -7.54 -5.48
C SER A 59 11.79 -9.03 -5.78
N ASN A 60 10.89 -9.73 -5.09
CA ASN A 60 10.51 -11.11 -5.39
C ASN A 60 9.10 -11.17 -6.01
N PRO A 61 8.96 -11.29 -7.34
CA PRO A 61 7.65 -11.37 -7.99
C PRO A 61 6.88 -12.66 -7.64
N ASP A 62 7.58 -13.73 -7.23
CA ASP A 62 6.96 -15.03 -6.91
C ASP A 62 6.24 -15.02 -5.54
N LEU A 63 6.45 -13.99 -4.73
CA LEU A 63 5.82 -13.90 -3.41
C LEU A 63 4.30 -13.76 -3.49
N ALA A 64 3.82 -12.91 -4.39
CA ALA A 64 2.40 -12.62 -4.58
C ALA A 64 2.11 -12.27 -6.05
N PRO A 65 2.30 -13.21 -6.99
CA PRO A 65 2.22 -12.94 -8.43
C PRO A 65 0.82 -12.49 -8.89
N HIS A 66 -0.22 -12.81 -8.11
CA HIS A 66 -1.62 -12.42 -8.37
C HIS A 66 -1.98 -11.03 -7.83
N LEU A 67 -1.08 -10.38 -7.08
CA LEU A 67 -1.35 -9.09 -6.47
C LEU A 67 -0.99 -7.95 -7.41
N GLU A 68 -1.96 -7.36 -8.10
CA GLU A 68 -1.75 -6.24 -9.02
C GLU A 68 -1.71 -4.87 -8.33
N PHE A 69 -2.42 -4.69 -7.22
CA PHE A 69 -2.45 -3.44 -6.46
C PHE A 69 -2.70 -3.72 -4.98
N VAL A 70 -2.08 -2.94 -4.09
CA VAL A 70 -2.32 -2.98 -2.64
C VAL A 70 -2.06 -1.61 -2.03
N ASP A 71 -2.97 -1.19 -1.16
CA ASP A 71 -2.71 -0.11 -0.22
C ASP A 71 -3.40 -0.39 1.12
N LEU A 72 -2.66 -0.98 2.06
CA LEU A 72 -3.18 -1.28 3.41
C LEU A 72 -3.15 -0.07 4.36
N GLY A 73 -2.70 1.10 3.87
CA GLY A 73 -2.71 2.36 4.62
C GLY A 73 -3.75 3.35 4.08
N GLY A 74 -4.43 2.98 3.00
CA GLY A 74 -5.41 3.82 2.32
C GLY A 74 -6.77 3.76 2.99
N HIS A 75 -7.44 4.90 3.02
CA HIS A 75 -8.87 5.00 3.31
C HIS A 75 -9.57 5.35 2.01
N GLY A 76 -10.75 4.78 1.75
CA GLY A 76 -11.34 4.96 0.44
C GLY A 76 -12.58 4.16 0.18
N TYR A 77 -12.95 4.17 -1.09
CA TYR A 77 -14.04 3.39 -1.65
C TYR A 77 -13.64 2.88 -3.03
N ALA A 78 -14.30 1.82 -3.46
CA ALA A 78 -14.18 1.33 -4.83
C ALA A 78 -15.40 1.75 -5.63
N LYS A 79 -15.19 2.14 -6.88
CA LYS A 79 -16.26 2.25 -7.88
C LYS A 79 -16.15 1.04 -8.79
N VAL A 80 -17.24 0.31 -8.91
CA VAL A 80 -17.34 -0.85 -9.78
C VAL A 80 -18.29 -0.52 -10.92
N ARG A 81 -17.82 -0.67 -12.16
CA ARG A 81 -18.64 -0.66 -13.36
C ARG A 81 -18.68 -2.06 -13.92
N LEU A 82 -19.88 -2.57 -14.15
CA LEU A 82 -20.13 -3.89 -14.71
C LEU A 82 -20.91 -3.75 -16.02
N SER A 83 -20.47 -4.46 -17.04
CA SER A 83 -21.20 -4.73 -18.28
C SER A 83 -21.29 -6.24 -18.50
N ALA A 84 -21.87 -6.68 -19.63
CA ALA A 84 -21.93 -8.10 -19.98
C ALA A 84 -20.55 -8.71 -20.26
N ASP A 85 -19.57 -7.88 -20.61
CA ASP A 85 -18.25 -8.25 -21.11
C ASP A 85 -17.07 -7.78 -20.24
N GLU A 86 -17.29 -6.84 -19.32
CA GLU A 86 -16.23 -6.25 -18.50
C GLU A 86 -16.70 -5.99 -17.06
N MET A 87 -15.80 -6.25 -16.10
CA MET A 87 -15.87 -5.67 -14.77
C MET A 87 -14.66 -4.76 -14.56
N ARG A 88 -14.92 -3.46 -14.35
CA ARG A 88 -13.88 -2.46 -14.10
C ARG A 88 -14.00 -1.93 -12.69
N THR A 89 -12.93 -2.08 -11.92
CA THR A 89 -12.84 -1.57 -10.56
C THR A 89 -11.86 -0.40 -10.51
N GLU A 90 -12.31 0.71 -9.96
CA GLU A 90 -11.48 1.86 -9.66
C GLU A 90 -11.40 2.03 -8.14
N PHE A 91 -10.18 2.03 -7.60
CA PHE A 91 -9.91 2.33 -6.20
C PHE A 91 -9.71 3.83 -6.04
N VAL A 92 -10.52 4.46 -5.19
CA VAL A 92 -10.43 5.89 -4.86
C VAL A 92 -9.95 6.01 -3.42
N CYS A 93 -8.75 6.54 -3.24
CA CYS A 93 -8.21 6.85 -1.92
C CYS A 93 -8.56 8.28 -1.54
N ILE A 94 -8.98 8.47 -0.30
CA ILE A 94 -9.29 9.75 0.33
C ILE A 94 -8.38 9.94 1.56
N PRO A 95 -8.18 11.17 2.04
CA PRO A 95 -7.54 11.38 3.33
C PRO A 95 -8.28 10.65 4.45
N ARG A 96 -7.56 10.33 5.53
CA ARG A 96 -8.14 9.63 6.69
C ARG A 96 -9.41 10.36 7.15
N PRO A 97 -10.59 9.70 7.14
CA PRO A 97 -11.86 10.35 7.43
C PRO A 97 -12.08 10.46 8.95
N ILE A 98 -11.24 11.26 9.63
CA ILE A 98 -11.33 11.47 11.08
C ILE A 98 -12.59 12.27 11.43
N THR A 99 -12.93 13.26 10.60
CA THR A 99 -14.13 14.07 10.72
C THR A 99 -15.00 13.91 9.47
N ARG A 100 -16.32 14.00 9.66
CA ARG A 100 -17.25 13.96 8.54
C ARG A 100 -17.08 15.22 7.70
N SER A 101 -16.98 15.06 6.37
CA SER A 101 -17.05 16.19 5.45
C SER A 101 -18.47 16.75 5.41
N GLU A 102 -18.61 18.08 5.53
CA GLU A 102 -19.88 18.79 5.36
C GLU A 102 -20.19 19.13 3.89
N LYS A 103 -19.22 18.91 3.00
CA LYS A 103 -19.35 19.23 1.57
C LYS A 103 -20.06 18.11 0.81
N PRO A 104 -20.90 18.43 -0.19
CA PRO A 104 -21.58 17.43 -1.01
C PRO A 104 -20.64 16.50 -1.78
N ASP A 105 -19.42 16.96 -2.09
CA ASP A 105 -18.41 16.18 -2.81
C ASP A 105 -17.66 15.16 -1.94
N GLY A 106 -17.92 15.13 -0.63
CA GLY A 106 -17.28 14.22 0.31
C GLY A 106 -15.85 14.59 0.67
N GLY A 107 -15.31 15.71 0.17
CA GLY A 107 -13.95 16.18 0.44
C GLY A 107 -12.91 15.78 -0.62
N PRO A 108 -11.62 16.04 -0.36
CA PRO A 108 -10.55 15.85 -1.33
C PRO A 108 -10.26 14.37 -1.63
N ILE A 109 -9.81 14.10 -2.85
CA ILE A 109 -9.30 12.79 -3.30
C ILE A 109 -7.77 12.79 -3.17
N GLY A 110 -7.21 11.73 -2.57
CA GLY A 110 -5.76 11.52 -2.49
C GLY A 110 -5.20 10.98 -3.80
N TYR A 111 -5.75 9.86 -4.28
CA TYR A 111 -5.41 9.29 -5.58
C TYR A 111 -6.52 8.38 -6.12
N ARG A 112 -6.43 8.04 -7.40
CA ARG A 112 -7.29 7.06 -8.08
C ARG A 112 -6.42 6.05 -8.80
N VAL A 113 -6.72 4.77 -8.64
CA VAL A 113 -6.04 3.68 -9.37
C VAL A 113 -7.10 2.87 -10.11
N LEU A 114 -6.94 2.78 -11.42
CA LEU A 114 -7.60 1.78 -12.25
C LEU A 114 -6.60 0.69 -12.57
N PRO A 115 -6.66 -0.48 -11.93
CA PRO A 115 -5.98 -1.66 -12.44
C PRO A 115 -6.52 -1.95 -13.83
N THR A 116 -5.63 -2.04 -14.80
CA THR A 116 -6.00 -2.60 -16.10
C THR A 116 -5.85 -4.10 -15.96
N ALA A 117 -6.95 -4.81 -15.81
CA ALA A 117 -6.93 -6.26 -15.95
C ALA A 117 -6.36 -6.56 -17.34
N GLY A 118 -5.25 -7.30 -17.38
CA GLY A 118 -4.80 -7.89 -18.63
C GLY A 118 -5.94 -8.70 -19.22
N ALA A 119 -6.27 -8.46 -20.49
CA ALA A 119 -7.27 -9.22 -21.21
C ALA A 119 -6.98 -10.73 -21.09
N GLY A 120 -7.98 -11.52 -20.68
CA GLY A 120 -7.95 -12.97 -20.81
C GLY A 120 -8.27 -13.76 -19.55
N LEU A 121 -9.53 -13.72 -19.11
CA LEU A 121 -10.14 -14.85 -18.42
C LEU A 121 -11.47 -15.14 -19.11
N SER A 122 -11.39 -15.79 -20.28
CA SER A 122 -12.50 -16.60 -20.77
C SER A 122 -12.55 -17.84 -19.89
N ILE A 123 -13.67 -18.02 -19.20
CA ILE A 123 -14.09 -19.32 -18.66
C ILE A 123 -14.62 -20.17 -19.81
#